data_AF-A0A2E1N1R6-F1
#
_entry.id   AF-A0A2E1N1R6-F1
#
_cell.length_a   1.000
_cell.length_b   1.000
_cell.length_c   1.000
_cell.angle_alpha   90.00
_cell.angle_beta   90.00
_cell.angle_gamma   90.00
#
_symmetry.space_group_name_H-M   'P 1'
#
loop_
_entity.id
_entity.type
_entity.pdbx_description
1 polymer ?
#
loop_
_entity_poly.entity_id
_entity_poly.type
_entity_poly.pdbx_seq_one_letter_code
_entity_poly.pdbx_strand_id
1 'polypeptide(L)' 'MGYSHQNSKGKTYFLHSKDVVLKGGRNQTIYYFAKEAKSNACDIPAGKSVVENTKTGLPFLKGK' A
#
# COMPACT_ATOMS: atom_id res chain seq x y z
N MET A 1 -11.04 -9.07 3.85
CA MET A 1 -10.67 -8.82 2.44
C MET A 1 -9.68 -7.67 2.44
N GLY A 2 -8.70 -7.65 1.54
CA GLY A 2 -7.77 -6.53 1.44
C GLY A 2 -8.23 -5.53 0.39
N TYR A 3 -7.82 -4.27 0.52
CA TYR A 3 -8.12 -3.25 -0.47
C TYR A 3 -7.38 -3.52 -1.79
N SER A 4 -8.06 -3.34 -2.92
CA SER A 4 -7.48 -3.41 -4.27
C SER A 4 -7.71 -2.10 -5.03
N HIS A 5 -6.73 -1.74 -5.86
CA HIS A 5 -6.75 -0.55 -6.69
C HIS A 5 -6.35 -0.90 -8.12
N GLN A 6 -7.16 -0.51 -9.10
CA GLN A 6 -6.74 -0.51 -10.50
C GLN A 6 -6.14 0.85 -10.82
N ASN A 7 -4.90 0.86 -11.29
CA ASN A 7 -4.21 2.10 -11.65
C ASN A 7 -4.67 2.62 -13.02
N SER A 8 -4.24 3.82 -13.37
CA SER A 8 -4.53 4.47 -14.67
C SER A 8 -4.06 3.67 -15.89
N LYS A 9 -3.14 2.72 -15.71
CA LYS A 9 -2.59 1.83 -16.73
C LYS A 9 -3.29 0.45 -16.78
N GLY A 10 -4.42 0.30 -16.10
CA GLY A 10 -5.24 -0.92 -16.09
C GLY A 10 -4.68 -2.07 -15.23
N LYS A 11 -3.60 -1.84 -14.46
CA LYS A 11 -2.98 -2.86 -13.60
C LYS A 11 -3.61 -2.83 -12.20
N THR A 12 -3.98 -4.01 -11.71
CA THR A 12 -4.50 -4.18 -10.36
C THR A 12 -3.37 -4.35 -9.36
N TYR A 13 -3.48 -3.62 -8.25
CA TYR A 13 -2.62 -3.72 -7.10
C TYR A 13 -3.46 -3.96 -5.85
N PHE A 14 -2.87 -4.64 -4.88
CA PHE A 14 -3.46 -4.94 -3.59
C PHE A 14 -2.65 -4.26 -2.50
N LEU A 15 -3.32 -3.72 -1.50
CA LEU A 15 -2.70 -3.11 -0.34
C LEU A 15 -2.34 -4.17 0.69
N HIS A 16 -1.13 -4.08 1.23
CA HIS A 16 -0.63 -4.94 2.29
C HIS A 16 -0.04 -4.11 3.42
N SER A 17 -0.03 -4.68 4.62
CA SER A 17 0.67 -4.15 5.79
C SER A 17 1.77 -5.10 6.24
N LYS A 18 2.86 -4.55 6.78
CA LYS A 18 3.91 -5.33 7.42
C LYS A 18 4.56 -4.52 8.54
N ASP A 19 4.78 -5.14 9.68
CA ASP A 19 5.61 -4.57 10.73
C ASP A 19 7.08 -4.81 10.40
N VAL A 20 7.85 -3.73 10.37
CA VAL A 20 9.29 -3.75 10.11
C VAL A 20 10.03 -3.00 11.22
N VAL A 21 11.25 -3.46 11.49
CA VAL A 21 12.19 -2.73 12.34
C VAL A 21 13.02 -1.84 11.43
N LEU A 22 12.88 -0.53 11.58
CA LEU A 22 13.67 0.44 10.82
C LEU A 22 15.12 0.45 11.29
N LYS A 23 16.00 0.98 10.42
CA LYS A 23 17.38 1.29 10.78
C LYS A 23 17.39 2.27 11.95
N GLY A 24 17.77 1.80 13.14
CA GLY A 24 17.65 2.52 14.41
C GLY A 24 16.79 1.84 15.48
N GLY A 25 16.25 0.64 15.20
CA GLY A 25 15.57 -0.20 16.19
C GLY A 25 14.10 0.16 16.43
N ARG A 26 13.56 1.15 15.72
CA ARG A 26 12.15 1.54 15.83
C ARG A 26 11.26 0.59 15.03
N ASN A 27 10.25 0.02 15.68
CA ASN A 27 9.19 -0.72 15.00
C ASN A 27 8.23 0.24 14.31
N GLN A 28 7.89 -0.05 13.06
CA GLN A 28 6.89 0.68 12.30
C GLN A 28 6.10 -0.25 11.39
N THR A 29 4.78 -0.10 11.39
CA THR A 29 3.91 -0.70 10.37
C THR A 29 4.05 0.08 9.07
N ILE A 30 4.56 -0.59 8.03
CA ILE A 30 4.60 -0.06 6.68
C ILE A 30 3.40 -0.58 5.88
N TYR A 31 3.02 0.19 4.87
CA TYR A 31 1.98 -0.14 3.91
C TYR A 31 2.57 -0.09 2.52
N TYR A 32 2.26 -1.08 1.68
CA TYR A 32 2.77 -1.16 0.32
C TYR A 32 1.76 -1.82 -0.62
N PHE A 33 1.86 -1.49 -1.91
CA PHE A 33 1.05 -2.09 -2.95
C PHE A 33 1.84 -3.16 -3.71
N ALA A 34 1.23 -4.32 -3.95
CA ALA A 34 1.80 -5.40 -4.77
C ALA A 34 0.77 -5.91 -5.78
N LYS A 35 1.23 -6.55 -6.87
CA LYS A 35 0.34 -7.05 -7.96
C LYS A 35 -0.48 -8.28 -7.58
N GLU A 36 -0.16 -8.92 -6.46
CA GLU A 36 -0.81 -10.13 -5.98
C GLU A 36 -1.26 -9.94 -4.55
N ALA A 37 -2.48 -10.36 -4.24
CA ALA A 37 -2.94 -10.46 -2.87
C ALA A 37 -2.17 -11.57 -2.14
N LYS A 38 -1.74 -11.27 -0.92
CA LYS A 38 -1.03 -12.21 -0.04
C LYS A 38 -1.75 -12.23 1.31
N SER A 39 -1.34 -13.12 2.20
CA SER A 39 -1.94 -13.26 3.53
C SER A 39 -1.97 -11.96 4.35
N ASN A 40 -1.05 -11.03 4.09
CA ASN A 40 -0.96 -9.75 4.76
C ASN A 40 -1.66 -8.60 4.01
N ALA A 41 -2.59 -8.92 3.11
CA ALA A 41 -3.44 -7.91 2.48
C ALA A 41 -4.32 -7.23 3.54
N CYS A 42 -4.47 -5.92 3.46
CA CYS A 42 -5.17 -5.12 4.48
C CYS A 42 -6.05 -4.05 3.84
N ASP A 43 -6.94 -3.45 4.64
CA ASP A 43 -7.74 -2.30 4.25
C ASP A 43 -6.95 -0.99 4.38
N ILE A 44 -7.50 0.09 3.81
CA ILE A 44 -6.92 1.42 3.92
C ILE A 44 -7.04 1.89 5.39
N PRO A 45 -5.92 2.21 6.06
CA PRO A 45 -5.96 2.71 7.43
C PRO A 45 -6.61 4.10 7.50
N ALA A 46 -7.22 4.40 8.65
CA ALA A 46 -7.86 5.69 8.90
C ALA A 46 -6.91 6.87 8.64
N GLY A 47 -7.43 7.94 8.04
CA GLY A 47 -6.67 9.15 7.72
C GLY A 47 -5.71 9.01 6.54
N LYS A 48 -5.73 7.89 5.79
CA LYS A 48 -4.95 7.73 4.56
C LYS A 48 -5.85 7.65 3.34
N SER A 49 -5.32 8.06 2.19
CA SER A 49 -5.94 7.92 0.88
C SER A 49 -4.96 7.35 -0.13
N VAL A 50 -5.48 6.69 -1.17
CA VAL A 50 -4.67 6.12 -2.24
C VAL A 50 -4.40 7.20 -3.29
N VAL A 51 -3.14 7.33 -3.67
CA VAL A 51 -2.69 8.22 -4.73
C VAL A 51 -1.82 7.41 -5.68
N GLU A 52 -1.88 7.72 -6.98
CA GLU A 52 -1.04 7.09 -7.98
C GLU A 52 0.14 7.99 -8.34
N ASN A 53 1.33 7.41 -8.45
CA ASN A 53 2.47 8.11 -9.02
C ASN A 53 2.27 8.25 -10.53
N THR A 54 2.12 9.47 -11.04
CA THR A 54 1.82 9.73 -12.46
C THR A 54 2.89 9.22 -13.44
N LYS A 55 4.15 9.10 -13.01
CA LYS A 55 5.24 8.58 -13.86
C LYS A 55 5.19 7.06 -13.94
N THR A 56 5.21 6.38 -12.79
CA THR A 56 5.32 4.91 -12.74
C THR A 56 3.98 4.21 -12.85
N GLY A 57 2.90 4.86 -12.40
CA GLY A 57 1.59 4.28 -12.20
C GLY A 57 1.49 3.45 -10.91
N LEU A 58 2.46 3.56 -10.00
CA LEU A 58 2.46 2.81 -8.74
C LEU A 58 1.54 3.50 -7.72
N PRO A 59 0.53 2.81 -7.17
CA PRO A 59 -0.28 3.33 -6.08
C PRO A 59 0.51 3.39 -4.77
N PHE A 60 0.26 4.40 -3.96
CA PHE A 60 0.80 4.56 -2.62
C PHE A 60 -0.21 5.25 -1.70
N LEU A 61 -0.03 5.09 -0.39
CA LEU A 61 -0.85 5.78 0.60
C LEU A 61 -0.27 7.15 0.91
N LYS A 62 -1.12 8.17 0.88
CA LYS A 62 -0.82 9.53 1.35
C LYS A 62 -1.64 9.81 2.61
N GLY A 63 -1.04 10.47 3.60
CA GLY A 63 -1.81 11.03 4.71
C GLY A 63 -2.75 12.13 4.20
N LYS A 64 -3.95 12.20 4.76
CA LYS A 64 -4.83 13.36 4.56
C LYS A 64 -4.19 14.64 5.11
#